data_AF-A0A3B8M9K4-F1
#
_entry.id   AF-A0A3B8M9K4-F1
#
_cell.length_a   1.000
_cell.length_b   1.000
_cell.length_c   1.000
_cell.angle_alpha   90.00
_cell.angle_beta   90.00
_cell.angle_gamma   90.00
#
_symmetry.space_group_name_H-M   'P 1'
#
loop_
_entity.id
_entity.type
_entity.pdbx_description
1 polymer ?
#
loop_
_entity_poly.entity_id
_entity_poly.type
_entity_poly.pdbx_seq_one_letter_code
_entity_poly.pdbx_strand_id
1 'polypeptide(L)'
;MTIERGKEWGQEFECLRPDLLAKSDREVREVVEEAWRQSLPIPTVGLLGGDIWKTLGSPPGGTERLKNGPVRRVNMDLMDLRLPGARCAAFAHAVFLEGWWFGNIAAVMNAEWRKAWRVAPRAHPNDGWLDLIAGNLRLRQRILARRRLPMGNHLPNSNLDTRRIQQLELEFDRPRRVLLDGVDEGKHLSVSLSVVPDALSIIY
;
A
#
# COMPACT_ATOMS: atom_id res chain seq x y z
N MET A 1 0.65 3.28 -17.77
CA MET A 1 1.28 2.36 -18.75
C MET A 1 1.75 1.15 -17.95
N THR A 2 1.03 0.04 -18.05
CA THR A 2 1.30 -1.19 -17.27
C THR A 2 2.67 -1.75 -17.64
N ILE A 3 3.49 -2.09 -16.63
CA ILE A 3 4.90 -2.44 -16.83
C ILE A 3 5.05 -3.72 -17.64
N GLU A 4 5.85 -3.66 -18.72
CA GLU A 4 6.32 -4.83 -19.46
C GLU A 4 7.61 -5.40 -18.85
N ARG A 5 7.71 -6.73 -18.80
CA ARG A 5 8.85 -7.43 -18.22
C ARG A 5 10.15 -7.06 -18.95
N GLY A 6 11.09 -6.42 -18.25
CA GLY A 6 12.45 -6.11 -18.75
C GLY A 6 12.71 -4.65 -19.14
N LYS A 7 11.73 -3.74 -19.03
CA LYS A 7 11.96 -2.29 -19.19
C LYS A 7 12.36 -1.63 -17.87
N GLU A 8 13.23 -0.62 -17.94
CA GLU A 8 13.52 0.23 -16.78
C GLU A 8 12.23 0.91 -16.32
N TRP A 9 11.99 0.85 -15.00
CA TRP A 9 10.78 1.40 -14.41
C TRP A 9 10.99 2.86 -13.99
N GLY A 10 10.14 3.72 -14.55
CA GLY A 10 10.19 5.17 -14.38
C GLY A 10 11.01 5.88 -15.44
N GLN A 11 10.86 7.20 -15.46
CA GLN A 11 11.69 8.08 -16.28
C GLN A 11 12.63 8.86 -15.36
N GLU A 12 13.92 8.86 -15.70
CA GLU A 12 14.93 9.66 -15.00
C GLU A 12 14.90 11.11 -15.46
N PHE A 13 15.04 12.02 -14.50
CA PHE A 13 15.17 13.45 -14.73
C PHE A 13 16.36 13.98 -13.94
N GLU A 14 17.14 14.87 -14.55
CA GLU A 14 18.20 15.61 -13.85
C GLU A 14 17.62 16.51 -12.75
N CYS A 15 16.43 17.08 -13.00
CA CYS A 15 15.68 17.84 -12.03
C CYS A 15 14.19 17.85 -12.42
N LEU A 16 13.32 17.40 -11.52
CA LEU A 16 11.87 17.53 -11.64
C LEU A 16 11.31 17.84 -10.25
N ARG A 17 10.50 18.90 -10.14
CA ARG A 17 9.95 19.33 -8.86
C ARG A 17 8.56 18.72 -8.65
N PRO A 18 8.31 18.05 -7.50
CA PRO A 18 6.97 17.63 -7.14
C PRO A 18 6.13 18.84 -6.72
N ASP A 19 4.81 18.71 -6.83
CA ASP A 19 3.86 19.71 -6.36
C ASP A 19 3.80 19.74 -4.83
N LEU A 20 3.90 18.56 -4.20
CA LEU A 20 3.87 18.37 -2.75
C LEU A 20 4.90 17.34 -2.31
N LEU A 21 5.27 17.36 -1.02
CA LEU A 21 6.16 16.37 -0.42
C LEU A 21 5.40 15.52 0.60
N ALA A 22 5.68 14.21 0.63
CA ALA A 22 5.13 13.29 1.61
C ALA A 22 6.22 12.43 2.25
N LYS A 23 6.19 12.31 3.57
CA LYS A 23 7.12 11.52 4.39
C LYS A 23 6.58 10.15 4.77
N SER A 24 5.30 9.88 4.49
CA SER A 24 4.65 8.60 4.78
C SER A 24 3.51 8.32 3.81
N ASP A 25 3.12 7.05 3.70
CA ASP A 25 1.99 6.63 2.85
C ASP A 25 0.67 7.28 3.31
N ARG A 26 0.53 7.54 4.62
CA ARG A 26 -0.58 8.31 5.18
C ARG A 26 -0.67 9.72 4.62
N GLU A 27 0.45 10.44 4.51
CA GLU A 27 0.45 11.81 3.97
C GLU A 27 0.04 11.80 2.48
N VAL A 28 0.47 10.78 1.72
CA VAL A 28 0.01 10.59 0.34
C VAL A 28 -1.50 10.35 0.29
N ARG A 29 -2.01 9.48 1.16
CA ARG A 29 -3.44 9.22 1.31
C ARG A 29 -4.24 10.50 1.58
N GLU A 30 -3.77 11.34 2.52
CA GLU A 30 -4.44 12.60 2.87
C GLU A 30 -4.53 13.55 1.66
N VAL A 31 -3.47 13.64 0.86
CA VAL A 31 -3.45 14.42 -0.39
C VAL A 31 -4.46 13.89 -1.40
N VAL A 32 -4.51 12.58 -1.59
CA VAL A 32 -5.43 11.92 -2.53
C VAL A 32 -6.89 12.15 -2.12
N GLU A 33 -7.22 11.90 -0.85
CA GLU A 33 -8.58 12.06 -0.35
C GLU A 33 -9.04 13.51 -0.43
N GLU A 34 -8.15 14.47 -0.21
CA GLU A 34 -8.48 15.88 -0.36
C GLU A 34 -8.72 16.27 -1.83
N ALA A 35 -7.88 15.80 -2.76
CA ALA A 35 -8.10 16.00 -4.18
C ALA A 35 -9.45 15.41 -4.63
N TRP A 36 -9.81 14.21 -4.15
CA TRP A 36 -11.12 13.61 -4.41
C TRP A 36 -12.27 14.45 -3.85
N ARG A 37 -12.16 14.96 -2.62
CA ARG A 37 -13.18 15.79 -1.98
C ARG A 37 -13.43 17.08 -2.77
N GLN A 38 -12.37 17.68 -3.29
CA GLN A 38 -12.42 18.91 -4.09
C GLN A 38 -12.69 18.66 -5.58
N SER A 39 -12.78 17.40 -6.02
CA SER A 39 -12.88 17.03 -7.44
C SER A 39 -11.74 17.62 -8.30
N LEU A 40 -10.54 17.66 -7.74
CA LEU A 40 -9.33 18.14 -8.40
C LEU A 40 -8.44 16.96 -8.85
N PRO A 41 -7.56 17.16 -9.84
CA PRO A 41 -6.49 16.22 -10.14
C PRO A 41 -5.60 15.98 -8.92
N ILE A 42 -5.13 14.74 -8.73
CA ILE A 42 -4.17 14.43 -7.67
C ILE A 42 -2.82 15.07 -8.04
N PRO A 43 -2.25 15.92 -7.18
CA PRO A 43 -0.96 16.56 -7.45
C PRO A 43 0.18 15.53 -7.47
N THR A 44 1.26 15.86 -8.15
CA THR A 44 2.48 15.02 -8.18
C THR A 44 3.16 15.06 -6.82
N VAL A 45 3.39 13.90 -6.20
CA VAL A 45 3.94 13.82 -4.83
C VAL A 45 5.39 13.36 -4.82
N GLY A 46 6.26 14.13 -4.17
CA GLY A 46 7.63 13.76 -3.87
C GLY A 46 7.72 12.88 -2.62
N LEU A 47 8.18 11.64 -2.75
CA LEU A 47 8.28 10.70 -1.64
C LEU A 47 9.62 10.81 -0.90
N LEU A 48 9.52 10.95 0.42
CA LEU A 48 10.65 11.00 1.35
C LEU A 48 10.68 9.80 2.32
N GLY A 49 9.62 9.00 2.36
CA GLY A 49 9.46 7.90 3.29
C GLY A 49 8.15 7.15 3.07
N GLY A 50 7.93 6.12 3.87
CA GLY A 50 6.79 5.20 3.73
C GLY A 50 7.19 3.82 3.19
N ASP A 51 6.21 2.94 3.17
CA ASP A 51 6.34 1.56 2.74
C ASP A 51 6.45 1.44 1.22
N ILE A 52 5.77 2.32 0.47
CA ILE A 52 6.00 2.44 -0.98
C ILE A 52 7.42 2.95 -1.23
N TRP A 53 7.85 4.04 -0.60
CA TRP A 53 9.22 4.56 -0.73
C TRP A 53 10.29 3.50 -0.43
N LYS A 54 10.03 2.65 0.57
CA LYS A 54 10.91 1.52 0.89
C LYS A 54 10.90 0.44 -0.20
N THR A 55 9.73 0.13 -0.75
CA THR A 55 9.56 -0.78 -1.91
C THR A 55 10.33 -0.27 -3.13
N LEU A 56 10.44 1.05 -3.29
CA LEU A 56 11.23 1.72 -4.33
C LEU A 56 12.75 1.71 -4.09
N GLY A 57 13.21 1.05 -3.03
CA GLY A 57 14.65 0.91 -2.73
C GLY A 57 15.21 1.96 -1.78
N SER A 58 14.37 2.81 -1.16
CA SER A 58 14.80 3.78 -0.14
C SER A 58 15.92 4.74 -0.62
N PRO A 59 15.74 5.46 -1.74
CA PRO A 59 16.80 6.28 -2.31
C PRO A 59 17.29 7.35 -1.32
N PRO A 60 18.62 7.51 -1.15
CA PRO A 60 19.21 8.39 -0.15
C PRO A 60 19.07 9.88 -0.53
N GLY A 61 19.48 10.78 0.36
CA GLY A 61 19.57 12.23 0.06
C GLY A 61 18.32 13.05 0.40
N GLY A 62 17.22 12.40 0.80
CA GLY A 62 16.03 13.07 1.35
C GLY A 62 15.53 14.23 0.49
N THR A 63 15.16 15.34 1.13
CA THR A 63 14.61 16.51 0.45
C THR A 63 15.60 17.16 -0.52
N GLU A 64 16.90 17.15 -0.23
CA GLU A 64 17.89 17.77 -1.11
C GLU A 64 18.01 17.04 -2.45
N ARG A 65 17.85 15.72 -2.45
CA ARG A 65 17.78 14.95 -3.70
C ARG A 65 16.58 15.38 -4.55
N LEU A 66 15.41 15.56 -3.96
CA LEU A 66 14.22 16.00 -4.72
C LEU A 66 14.34 17.44 -5.26
N LYS A 67 15.23 18.26 -4.70
CA LYS A 67 15.48 19.64 -5.18
C LYS A 67 16.54 19.72 -6.27
N ASN A 68 17.64 18.99 -6.07
CA ASN A 68 18.91 19.24 -6.75
C ASN A 68 19.61 17.96 -7.27
N GLY A 69 19.06 16.78 -6.99
CA GLY A 69 19.63 15.49 -7.37
C GLY A 69 18.83 14.80 -8.47
N PRO A 70 19.35 13.69 -9.01
CA PRO A 70 18.61 12.88 -9.96
C PRO A 70 17.36 12.30 -9.29
N VAL A 71 16.25 12.38 -10.01
CA VAL A 71 14.94 11.90 -9.55
C VAL A 71 14.29 11.01 -10.61
N ARG A 72 13.42 10.11 -10.16
CA ARG A 72 12.58 9.31 -11.05
C ARG A 72 11.12 9.69 -10.91
N ARG A 73 10.42 9.82 -12.04
CA ARG A 73 8.96 9.94 -12.08
C ARG A 73 8.36 8.59 -12.46
N VAL A 74 7.37 8.17 -11.69
CA VAL A 74 6.62 6.93 -11.92
C VAL A 74 5.16 7.16 -11.56
N ASN A 75 4.27 6.45 -12.24
CA ASN A 75 2.88 6.33 -11.82
C ASN A 75 2.75 5.18 -10.82
N MET A 76 1.75 5.29 -9.96
CA MET A 76 1.45 4.32 -8.92
C MET A 76 -0.03 3.98 -8.93
N ASP A 77 -0.31 2.70 -8.70
CA ASP A 77 -1.63 2.22 -8.40
C ASP A 77 -2.04 2.67 -7.00
N LEU A 78 -3.35 2.82 -6.81
CA LEU A 78 -3.96 3.24 -5.55
C LEU A 78 -5.12 2.31 -5.20
N MET A 79 -5.36 2.07 -3.92
CA MET A 79 -6.58 1.38 -3.47
C MET A 79 -7.68 2.41 -3.22
N ASP A 80 -8.81 2.28 -3.91
CA ASP A 80 -10.07 2.98 -3.61
C ASP A 80 -10.95 2.04 -2.77
N LEU A 81 -11.20 2.44 -1.52
CA LEU A 81 -12.00 1.69 -0.56
C LEU A 81 -13.33 2.38 -0.30
N ARG A 82 -14.40 1.60 -0.24
CA ARG A 82 -15.70 2.03 0.27
C ARG A 82 -15.97 1.35 1.61
N LEU A 83 -16.12 2.20 2.62
CA LEU A 83 -16.63 1.85 3.93
C LEU A 83 -18.07 2.38 4.03
N PRO A 84 -18.92 1.82 4.91
CA PRO A 84 -20.24 2.39 5.18
C PRO A 84 -20.17 3.90 5.49
N GLY A 85 -20.68 4.72 4.56
CA GLY A 85 -20.70 6.18 4.70
C GLY A 85 -19.39 6.91 4.39
N ALA A 86 -18.32 6.22 3.95
CA ALA A 86 -17.04 6.86 3.65
C ALA A 86 -16.34 6.24 2.43
N ARG A 87 -15.68 7.09 1.65
CA ARG A 87 -14.69 6.67 0.65
C ARG A 87 -13.31 6.99 1.20
N CYS A 88 -12.42 6.01 1.19
CA CYS A 88 -11.06 6.16 1.67
C CYS A 88 -10.06 5.69 0.62
N ALA A 89 -8.86 6.27 0.64
CA ALA A 89 -7.74 5.77 -0.14
C ALA A 89 -6.81 4.92 0.73
N ALA A 90 -6.08 3.99 0.12
CA ALA A 90 -4.87 3.43 0.72
C ALA A 90 -3.78 3.31 -0.34
N PHE A 91 -2.58 3.79 -0.02
CA PHE A 91 -1.46 3.86 -0.94
C PHE A 91 -0.56 2.62 -0.86
N ALA A 92 -0.24 2.16 0.35
CA ALA A 92 0.66 1.03 0.57
C ALA A 92 -0.08 -0.25 0.94
N HIS A 93 -1.02 -0.17 1.89
CA HIS A 93 -1.69 -1.36 2.41
C HIS A 93 -3.03 -1.09 3.11
N ALA A 94 -3.93 -2.08 3.02
CA ALA A 94 -5.16 -2.16 3.80
C ALA A 94 -5.17 -3.45 4.63
N VAL A 95 -5.46 -3.36 5.93
CA VAL A 95 -5.44 -4.51 6.84
C VAL A 95 -6.76 -4.61 7.61
N PHE A 96 -7.37 -5.79 7.56
CA PHE A 96 -8.64 -6.13 8.19
C PHE A 96 -8.40 -7.15 9.31
N LEU A 97 -8.83 -6.84 10.54
CA LEU A 97 -8.49 -7.62 11.73
C LEU A 97 -9.73 -7.90 12.58
N GLU A 98 -9.88 -9.15 13.03
CA GLU A 98 -10.68 -9.43 14.25
C GLU A 98 -9.98 -8.89 15.50
N GLY A 99 -8.69 -9.17 15.56
CA GLY A 99 -7.81 -8.88 16.67
C GLY A 99 -6.38 -9.18 16.26
N TRP A 100 -5.42 -8.55 16.95
CA TRP A 100 -4.01 -8.74 16.63
C TRP A 100 -3.51 -10.17 16.90
N TRP A 101 -4.07 -10.80 17.94
CA TRP A 101 -3.59 -12.08 18.47
C TRP A 101 -4.54 -13.26 18.23
N PHE A 102 -5.73 -13.02 17.69
CA PHE A 102 -6.76 -14.03 17.47
C PHE A 102 -7.61 -13.72 16.24
N GLY A 103 -8.34 -14.72 15.75
CA GLY A 103 -9.35 -14.56 14.69
C GLY A 103 -8.77 -14.45 13.28
N ASN A 104 -9.61 -14.01 12.35
CA ASN A 104 -9.20 -13.81 10.95
C ASN A 104 -8.40 -12.51 10.77
N ILE A 105 -7.38 -12.58 9.90
CA ILE A 105 -6.64 -11.43 9.38
C ILE A 105 -6.67 -11.47 7.86
N ALA A 106 -6.86 -10.32 7.23
CA ALA A 106 -6.60 -10.12 5.82
C ALA A 106 -5.76 -8.86 5.64
N ALA A 107 -4.76 -8.91 4.77
CA ALA A 107 -3.95 -7.79 4.36
C ALA A 107 -3.96 -7.72 2.83
N VAL A 108 -4.29 -6.55 2.29
CA VAL A 108 -4.20 -6.22 0.88
C VAL A 108 -3.03 -5.27 0.73
N MET A 109 -2.08 -5.64 -0.12
CA MET A 109 -0.77 -5.02 -0.22
C MET A 109 -0.53 -4.50 -1.64
N ASN A 110 -0.24 -3.21 -1.74
CA ASN A 110 0.29 -2.57 -2.94
C ASN A 110 1.83 -2.42 -2.84
N ALA A 111 2.33 -2.26 -1.61
CA ALA A 111 3.74 -2.25 -1.27
C ALA A 111 4.22 -3.64 -0.82
N GLU A 112 5.51 -3.92 -1.02
CA GLU A 112 6.12 -5.12 -0.48
C GLU A 112 6.21 -5.10 1.05
N TRP A 113 6.36 -3.89 1.59
CA TRP A 113 6.64 -3.66 3.00
C TRP A 113 5.42 -3.17 3.76
N ARG A 114 5.43 -3.49 5.05
CA ARG A 114 4.68 -2.82 6.11
C ARG A 114 5.63 -2.54 7.27
N LYS A 115 6.16 -1.33 7.35
CA LYS A 115 7.25 -0.93 8.24
C LYS A 115 8.45 -1.87 8.11
N ALA A 116 8.71 -2.66 9.15
CA ALA A 116 9.81 -3.62 9.22
C ALA A 116 9.45 -5.00 8.63
N TRP A 117 8.21 -5.21 8.17
CA TRP A 117 7.72 -6.50 7.71
C TRP A 117 7.64 -6.54 6.20
N ARG A 118 8.28 -7.53 5.58
CA ARG A 118 8.21 -7.80 4.14
C ARG A 118 7.01 -8.71 3.88
N VAL A 119 5.81 -8.13 3.87
CA VAL A 119 4.53 -8.85 3.90
C VAL A 119 4.20 -9.45 2.53
N ALA A 120 4.46 -8.73 1.45
CA ALA A 120 4.15 -9.18 0.10
C ALA A 120 5.38 -9.06 -0.82
N PRO A 121 6.33 -10.01 -0.78
CA PRO A 121 7.57 -9.93 -1.56
C PRO A 121 7.41 -9.79 -3.08
N ARG A 122 6.19 -9.98 -3.60
CA ARG A 122 5.85 -9.92 -5.03
C ARG A 122 4.96 -8.73 -5.37
N ALA A 123 4.52 -7.95 -4.39
CA ALA A 123 3.67 -6.78 -4.64
C ALA A 123 4.45 -5.75 -5.45
N HIS A 124 3.79 -5.19 -6.45
CA HIS A 124 4.35 -4.18 -7.32
C HIS A 124 3.36 -3.01 -7.41
N PRO A 125 3.76 -1.77 -7.06
CA PRO A 125 2.80 -0.69 -6.90
C PRO A 125 2.35 -0.02 -8.22
N ASN A 126 2.51 -0.68 -9.37
CA ASN A 126 2.23 -0.12 -10.69
C ASN A 126 2.04 -1.22 -11.76
N ASP A 127 1.37 -2.31 -11.38
CA ASP A 127 1.06 -3.41 -12.30
C ASP A 127 -0.45 -3.70 -12.42
N GLY A 128 -1.28 -2.91 -11.77
CA GLY A 128 -2.74 -3.01 -11.77
C GLY A 128 -3.27 -4.15 -10.91
N TRP A 129 -2.47 -4.67 -9.97
CA TRP A 129 -2.82 -5.77 -9.09
C TRP A 129 -2.41 -5.50 -7.64
N LEU A 130 -3.16 -6.08 -6.72
CA LEU A 130 -2.88 -6.05 -5.29
C LEU A 130 -2.68 -7.48 -4.78
N ASP A 131 -1.80 -7.65 -3.81
CA ASP A 131 -1.56 -8.94 -3.17
C ASP A 131 -2.43 -9.06 -1.91
N LEU A 132 -3.38 -9.99 -1.93
CA LEU A 132 -4.20 -10.37 -0.78
C LEU A 132 -3.52 -11.52 -0.03
N ILE A 133 -3.28 -11.33 1.27
CA ILE A 133 -2.83 -12.35 2.21
C ILE A 133 -3.88 -12.47 3.31
N ALA A 134 -4.57 -13.61 3.38
CA ALA A 134 -5.66 -13.82 4.33
C ALA A 134 -5.53 -15.16 5.07
N GLY A 135 -5.99 -15.23 6.32
CA GLY A 135 -6.06 -16.49 7.03
C GLY A 135 -6.46 -16.39 8.49
N ASN A 136 -6.71 -17.55 9.08
CA ASN A 136 -6.99 -17.70 10.51
C ASN A 136 -5.81 -18.40 11.19
N LEU A 137 -4.86 -17.60 11.68
CA LEU A 137 -3.69 -18.12 12.37
C LEU A 137 -3.96 -18.22 13.87
N ARG A 138 -3.69 -19.40 14.44
CA ARG A 138 -3.61 -19.59 15.90
C ARG A 138 -2.45 -18.76 16.47
N LEU A 139 -2.50 -18.44 17.77
CA LEU A 139 -1.51 -17.59 18.43
C LEU A 139 -0.05 -18.01 18.16
N ARG A 140 0.27 -19.31 18.28
CA ARG A 140 1.62 -19.82 18.00
C ARG A 140 2.05 -19.59 16.54
N GLN A 141 1.14 -19.77 15.58
CA GLN A 141 1.40 -19.52 14.16
C GLN A 141 1.58 -18.03 13.88
N ARG A 142 0.84 -17.15 14.56
CA ARG A 142 1.02 -15.70 14.47
C ARG A 142 2.40 -15.26 14.94
N ILE A 143 2.87 -15.81 16.06
CA ILE A 143 4.23 -15.53 16.56
C ILE A 143 5.28 -16.00 15.55
N LEU A 144 5.13 -17.22 15.01
CA LEU A 144 6.07 -17.75 14.01
C LEU A 144 6.07 -16.92 12.72
N ALA A 145 4.89 -16.56 12.21
CA ALA A 145 4.74 -15.70 11.05
C ALA A 145 5.39 -14.34 11.31
N ARG A 146 5.10 -13.70 12.45
CA ARG A 146 5.67 -12.40 12.83
C ARG A 146 7.21 -12.42 12.91
N ARG A 147 7.81 -13.52 13.36
CA ARG A 147 9.28 -13.68 13.37
C ARG A 147 9.87 -13.84 11.96
N ARG A 148 9.12 -14.36 11.00
CA ARG A 148 9.56 -14.58 9.61
C ARG A 148 9.24 -13.42 8.67
N LEU A 149 8.27 -12.57 9.04
CA LEU A 149 7.88 -11.37 8.29
C LEU A 149 9.05 -10.45 7.90
N PRO A 150 10.05 -10.18 8.75
CA PRO A 150 11.17 -9.32 8.35
C PRO A 150 11.98 -9.85 7.17
N MET A 151 12.08 -11.18 7.03
CA MET A 151 12.84 -11.82 5.94
C MET A 151 11.99 -12.09 4.69
N GLY A 152 10.67 -11.91 4.74
CA GLY A 152 9.75 -12.30 3.66
C GLY A 152 9.48 -13.81 3.59
N ASN A 153 10.17 -14.65 4.37
CA ASN A 153 10.11 -16.11 4.32
C ASN A 153 8.91 -16.73 5.08
N HIS A 154 7.81 -15.99 5.18
CA HIS A 154 6.59 -16.46 5.84
C HIS A 154 5.64 -17.16 4.86
N LEU A 155 5.93 -17.08 3.56
CA LEU A 155 5.20 -17.75 2.49
C LEU A 155 6.10 -18.84 1.84
N PRO A 156 5.50 -19.95 1.34
CA PRO A 156 4.11 -20.35 1.52
C PRO A 156 3.88 -20.92 2.93
N ASN A 157 2.79 -20.51 3.57
CA ASN A 157 2.27 -21.14 4.79
C ASN A 157 0.90 -21.70 4.47
N SER A 158 0.67 -22.99 4.73
CA SER A 158 -0.58 -23.68 4.39
C SER A 158 -1.83 -23.08 5.06
N ASN A 159 -1.65 -22.19 6.05
CA ASN A 159 -2.73 -21.53 6.78
C ASN A 159 -2.98 -20.08 6.30
N LEU A 160 -2.27 -19.65 5.25
CA LEU A 160 -2.45 -18.35 4.60
C LEU A 160 -2.85 -18.58 3.15
N ASP A 161 -4.02 -18.07 2.79
CA ASP A 161 -4.43 -17.88 1.41
C ASP A 161 -3.70 -16.65 0.86
N THR A 162 -3.12 -16.77 -0.34
CA THR A 162 -2.42 -15.68 -1.02
C THR A 162 -2.89 -15.60 -2.46
N ARG A 163 -3.45 -14.46 -2.85
CA ARG A 163 -4.03 -14.24 -4.17
C ARG A 163 -3.66 -12.86 -4.70
N ARG A 164 -3.54 -12.73 -6.02
CA ARG A 164 -3.52 -11.41 -6.68
C ARG A 164 -4.95 -11.02 -7.03
N ILE A 165 -5.34 -9.78 -6.73
CA ILE A 165 -6.70 -9.28 -6.90
C ILE A 165 -6.67 -7.87 -7.51
N GLN A 166 -7.75 -7.50 -8.20
CA GLN A 166 -7.99 -6.11 -8.64
C GLN A 166 -9.14 -5.48 -7.88
N GLN A 167 -10.07 -6.31 -7.41
CA GLN A 167 -11.20 -5.91 -6.58
C GLN A 167 -11.42 -6.96 -5.49
N LEU A 168 -11.94 -6.52 -4.36
CA LEU A 168 -12.30 -7.35 -3.23
C LEU A 168 -13.53 -6.76 -2.55
N GLU A 169 -14.50 -7.61 -2.28
CA GLU A 169 -15.63 -7.30 -1.41
C GLU A 169 -15.59 -8.26 -0.23
N LEU A 170 -15.62 -7.70 0.97
CA LEU A 170 -15.64 -8.44 2.22
C LEU A 170 -16.89 -8.06 3.00
N GLU A 171 -17.70 -9.05 3.32
CA GLU A 171 -18.72 -8.97 4.35
C GLU A 171 -18.27 -9.81 5.54
N PHE A 172 -18.49 -9.29 6.74
CA PHE A 172 -18.03 -9.91 7.97
C PHE A 172 -19.22 -10.22 8.88
N ASP A 173 -19.24 -11.42 9.46
CA ASP A 173 -20.23 -11.79 10.48
C ASP A 173 -20.19 -10.90 11.73
N ARG A 174 -19.04 -10.24 11.96
CA ARG A 174 -18.78 -9.33 13.08
C ARG A 174 -17.91 -8.17 12.63
N PRO A 175 -18.08 -6.95 13.19
CA PRO A 175 -17.30 -5.79 12.77
C PRO A 175 -15.79 -6.02 12.91
N ARG A 176 -15.04 -5.77 11.83
CA ARG A 176 -13.59 -5.91 11.77
C ARG A 176 -12.93 -4.56 11.81
N ARG A 177 -11.79 -4.47 12.51
CA ARG A 177 -10.97 -3.27 12.52
C ARG A 177 -10.32 -3.10 11.15
N VAL A 178 -10.43 -1.90 10.58
CA VAL A 178 -9.87 -1.54 9.28
C VAL A 178 -8.71 -0.59 9.49
N LEU A 179 -7.52 -0.96 9.01
CA LEU A 179 -6.32 -0.14 9.08
C LEU A 179 -5.82 0.17 7.66
N LEU A 180 -5.79 1.45 7.28
CA LEU A 180 -5.36 1.91 5.96
C LEU A 180 -4.08 2.73 6.12
N ASP A 181 -2.97 2.30 5.52
CA ASP A 181 -1.65 2.93 5.67
C ASP A 181 -1.23 3.19 7.14
N GLY A 182 -1.78 2.38 8.06
CA GLY A 182 -1.52 2.45 9.49
C GLY A 182 -2.47 3.34 10.28
N VAL A 183 -3.36 4.06 9.61
CA VAL A 183 -4.48 4.81 10.22
C VAL A 183 -5.62 3.85 10.54
N ASP A 184 -6.24 4.02 11.70
CA ASP A 184 -7.36 3.22 12.15
C ASP A 184 -8.69 3.85 11.75
N GLU A 185 -9.39 3.23 10.80
CA GLU A 185 -10.71 3.66 10.33
C GLU A 185 -11.87 3.12 11.19
N GLY A 186 -11.54 2.49 12.32
CA GLY A 186 -12.53 1.91 13.21
C GLY A 186 -12.99 0.53 12.74
N LYS A 187 -14.21 0.16 13.13
CA LYS A 187 -14.77 -1.18 12.87
C LYS A 187 -15.91 -1.13 11.86
N HIS A 188 -15.83 -2.00 10.86
CA HIS A 188 -16.80 -2.06 9.77
C HIS A 188 -17.29 -3.49 9.56
N LEU A 189 -18.56 -3.64 9.17
CA LEU A 189 -19.18 -4.94 8.84
C LEU A 189 -18.96 -5.34 7.39
N SER A 190 -18.71 -4.37 6.51
CA SER A 190 -18.41 -4.60 5.12
C SER A 190 -17.36 -3.61 4.63
N VAL A 191 -16.58 -4.04 3.64
CA VAL A 191 -15.60 -3.22 2.93
C VAL A 191 -15.59 -3.66 1.48
N SER A 192 -15.64 -2.71 0.55
CA SER A 192 -15.23 -2.96 -0.83
C SER A 192 -13.96 -2.20 -1.15
N LEU A 193 -13.12 -2.80 -1.96
CA LEU A 193 -11.82 -2.28 -2.36
C LEU A 193 -11.60 -2.59 -3.83
N SER A 194 -11.08 -1.61 -4.56
CA SER A 194 -10.64 -1.78 -5.94
C SER A 194 -9.31 -1.08 -6.18
N VAL A 195 -8.51 -1.60 -7.09
CA VAL A 195 -7.31 -0.94 -7.59
C VAL A 195 -7.71 0.12 -8.60
N VAL A 196 -7.12 1.31 -8.48
CA VAL A 196 -7.14 2.36 -9.49
C VAL A 196 -5.74 2.35 -10.11
N PRO A 197 -5.57 1.80 -11.32
CA PRO A 197 -4.26 1.70 -11.95
C PRO A 197 -3.72 3.08 -12.34
N ASP A 198 -2.41 3.27 -12.27
CA ASP A 198 -1.74 4.53 -12.68
C ASP A 198 -2.38 5.81 -12.05
N ALA A 199 -2.95 5.70 -10.84
CA ALA A 199 -3.81 6.71 -10.23
C ALA A 199 -3.12 8.03 -9.86
N LEU A 200 -1.86 7.97 -9.45
CA LEU A 200 -1.08 9.15 -9.10
C LEU A 200 0.35 9.06 -9.61
N SER A 201 0.92 10.23 -9.89
CA SER A 201 2.33 10.36 -10.21
C SER A 201 3.11 10.67 -8.95
N ILE A 202 4.22 9.97 -8.74
CA ILE A 202 5.19 10.31 -7.71
C ILE A 202 6.55 10.66 -8.29
N ILE A 203 7.35 11.35 -7.49
CA ILE A 203 8.77 11.59 -7.73
C ILE A 203 9.54 11.03 -6.53
N TYR A 204 10.56 10.21 -6.78
CA TYR A 204 11.32 9.57 -5.71
C TYR A 204 12.78 9.37 -6.07
#